data_AF-A0A8R7P6J4-F1
#
_entry.id   AF-A0A8R7P6J4-F1
#
_cell.length_a   1.000
_cell.length_b   1.000
_cell.length_c   1.000
_cell.angle_alpha   90.00
_cell.angle_beta   90.00
_cell.angle_gamma   90.00
#
_symmetry.space_group_name_H-M   'P 1'
#
loop_
_entity.id
_entity.type
_entity.pdbx_description
1 polymer ?
#
loop_
_entity_poly.entity_id
_entity_poly.type
_entity_poly.pdbx_seq_one_letter_code
_entity_poly.pdbx_strand_id
1 'polypeptide(L)'
;MALTVKSTDDQAVLDAEHELWATTFSYIKSMALKSALDLRLADAIHHHGGAATLPQIAARVAVHPSKIPCLRRLMRTLTPVSRL
;
A
#
# COMPACT_ATOMS: atom_id res chain seq x y z
N MET A 1 13.95 39.25 -4.83
CA MET A 1 13.08 38.63 -5.86
C MET A 1 13.69 37.41 -6.55
N ALA A 2 15.00 37.35 -6.81
CA ALA A 2 15.63 36.16 -7.43
C ALA A 2 15.64 34.90 -6.53
N LEU A 3 15.79 35.05 -5.21
CA LEU A 3 15.81 33.91 -4.27
C LEU A 3 14.43 33.25 -4.09
N THR A 4 13.36 34.03 -4.16
CA THR A 4 11.98 33.54 -4.01
C THR A 4 11.52 32.80 -5.26
N VAL A 5 11.95 33.24 -6.45
CA VAL A 5 11.63 32.55 -7.72
C VAL A 5 12.27 31.16 -7.79
N LYS A 6 13.54 31.03 -7.37
CA LYS A 6 14.23 29.73 -7.37
C LYS A 6 13.57 28.71 -6.43
N SER A 7 13.23 29.13 -5.21
CA SER A 7 12.56 28.25 -4.24
C SER A 7 11.19 27.77 -4.70
N THR A 8 10.46 28.60 -5.46
CA THR A 8 9.15 28.22 -6.02
C THR A 8 9.31 27.25 -7.19
N ASP A 9 10.33 27.43 -8.03
CA ASP A 9 10.65 26.53 -9.14
C ASP A 9 11.10 25.15 -8.65
N ASP A 10 11.98 25.11 -7.64
CA ASP A 10 12.41 23.87 -7.00
C ASP A 10 11.21 23.10 -6.41
N GLN A 11 10.25 23.80 -5.81
CA GLN A 11 9.06 23.16 -5.24
C GLN A 11 8.08 22.67 -6.31
N ALA A 12 7.91 23.42 -7.41
CA ALA A 12 7.09 23.00 -8.53
C ALA A 12 7.65 21.73 -9.20
N VAL A 13 8.98 21.60 -9.29
CA VAL A 13 9.63 20.38 -9.80
C VAL A 13 9.37 19.20 -8.86
N LEU A 14 9.51 19.39 -7.54
CA LEU A 14 9.23 18.33 -6.56
C LEU A 14 7.77 17.86 -6.61
N ASP A 15 6.82 18.79 -6.72
CA ASP A 15 5.40 18.47 -6.83
C ASP A 15 5.10 17.72 -8.14
N ALA A 16 5.71 18.14 -9.25
CA ALA A 16 5.58 17.47 -10.54
C ALA A 16 6.17 16.05 -10.53
N GLU A 17 7.34 15.85 -9.91
CA GLU A 17 7.92 14.51 -9.73
C GLU A 17 7.02 13.63 -8.86
N HIS A 18 6.50 14.18 -7.75
CA HIS A 18 5.58 13.46 -6.90
C HIS A 18 4.30 13.04 -7.65
N GLU A 19 3.70 13.94 -8.42
CA GLU A 19 2.52 13.63 -9.25
C GLU A 19 2.83 12.58 -10.32
N LEU A 20 3.97 12.69 -10.99
CA LEU A 20 4.42 11.73 -11.99
C LEU A 20 4.56 10.33 -11.38
N TRP A 21 5.20 10.22 -10.22
CA TRP A 21 5.37 8.92 -9.54
C TRP A 21 4.06 8.39 -8.97
N ALA A 22 3.22 9.25 -8.39
CA ALA A 22 1.91 8.85 -7.87
C ALA A 22 1.01 8.30 -8.98
N THR A 23 1.04 8.91 -10.16
CA THR A 23 0.29 8.46 -11.34
C THR A 23 0.89 7.17 -11.91
N THR A 24 2.21 7.13 -12.10
CA THR A 24 2.94 5.96 -12.64
C THR A 24 2.72 4.71 -11.80
N PHE A 25 2.70 4.84 -10.48
CA PHE A 25 2.51 3.72 -9.55
C PHE A 25 1.07 3.55 -9.04
N SER A 26 0.12 4.34 -9.54
CA SER A 26 -1.29 4.27 -9.12
C SER A 26 -1.89 2.86 -9.25
N TYR A 27 -1.48 2.10 -10.28
CA TYR A 27 -1.94 0.73 -10.53
C TYR A 27 -1.59 -0.25 -9.41
N ILE A 28 -0.56 0.03 -8.59
CA ILE A 28 -0.14 -0.84 -7.49
C ILE A 28 -1.30 -1.05 -6.51
N LYS A 29 -2.11 -0.01 -6.25
CA LYS A 29 -3.29 -0.13 -5.37
C LYS A 29 -4.32 -1.12 -5.95
N SER A 30 -4.57 -1.04 -7.25
CA SER A 30 -5.48 -1.97 -7.94
C SER A 30 -4.95 -3.40 -7.93
N MET A 31 -3.65 -3.60 -8.15
CA MET A 31 -3.02 -4.93 -8.08
C MET A 31 -2.97 -5.48 -6.65
N ALA A 32 -2.78 -4.62 -5.66
CA ALA A 32 -2.89 -5.00 -4.26
C ALA A 32 -4.31 -5.46 -3.91
N LEU A 33 -5.32 -4.72 -4.37
CA LEU A 33 -6.73 -5.07 -4.15
C LEU A 33 -7.08 -6.40 -4.83
N LYS A 34 -6.66 -6.58 -6.08
CA LYS A 34 -6.81 -7.84 -6.81
C LYS A 34 -6.17 -9.00 -6.04
N SER A 35 -4.93 -8.83 -5.60
CA SER A 35 -4.22 -9.86 -4.84
C SER A 35 -4.92 -10.19 -3.51
N ALA A 36 -5.54 -9.19 -2.85
CA ALA A 36 -6.32 -9.42 -1.64
C ALA A 36 -7.59 -10.24 -1.89
N LEU A 37 -8.24 -10.05 -3.05
CA LEU A 37 -9.37 -10.85 -3.49
C LEU A 37 -8.94 -12.28 -3.82
N ASP A 38 -7.87 -12.44 -4.60
CA ASP A 38 -7.32 -13.75 -4.98
C ASP A 38 -6.90 -14.58 -3.74
N LEU A 39 -6.37 -13.92 -2.71
CA LEU A 39 -6.02 -14.53 -1.43
C LEU A 39 -7.18 -14.65 -0.44
N ARG A 40 -8.38 -14.14 -0.77
CA ARG A 40 -9.56 -14.12 0.10
C ARG A 40 -9.27 -13.53 1.49
N LEU A 41 -8.53 -12.42 1.54
CA LEU A 41 -8.11 -11.79 2.81
C LEU A 41 -9.28 -11.36 3.68
N ALA A 42 -10.38 -10.88 3.07
CA ALA A 42 -11.59 -10.50 3.80
C ALA A 42 -12.18 -11.70 4.58
N ASP A 43 -12.28 -12.86 3.94
CA ASP A 43 -12.78 -14.09 4.58
C ASP A 43 -11.83 -14.55 5.70
N ALA A 44 -10.51 -14.45 5.48
CA ALA A 44 -9.52 -14.80 6.49
C ALA A 44 -9.61 -13.89 7.74
N ILE A 45 -9.90 -12.60 7.55
CA ILE A 45 -10.10 -11.64 8.63
C ILE A 45 -11.45 -11.90 9.34
N HIS A 46 -12.52 -12.09 8.58
CA HIS A 46 -13.87 -12.34 9.10
C HIS A 46 -13.92 -13.61 9.96
N HIS A 47 -13.22 -14.67 9.54
CA HIS A 47 -13.11 -15.91 10.31
C HIS A 47 -12.56 -15.71 11.74
N HIS A 48 -11.78 -14.66 11.98
CA HIS A 48 -11.22 -14.33 13.30
C HIS A 48 -12.00 -13.21 14.01
N GLY A 49 -13.28 -13.02 13.68
CA GLY A 49 -14.12 -12.00 14.30
C GLY A 49 -13.76 -10.57 13.91
N GLY A 50 -13.09 -10.37 12.78
CA GLY A 50 -12.71 -9.04 12.27
C GLY A 50 -11.36 -8.52 12.77
N ALA A 51 -10.75 -9.18 13.75
CA ALA A 51 -9.43 -8.81 14.29
C ALA A 51 -8.44 -9.96 14.11
N ALA A 52 -7.91 -10.11 12.89
CA ALA A 52 -6.91 -11.13 12.58
C ALA A 52 -5.48 -10.58 12.63
N THR A 53 -4.57 -11.31 13.27
CA THR A 53 -3.14 -11.03 13.25
C THR A 53 -2.50 -11.53 11.94
N LEU A 54 -1.35 -10.97 11.56
CA LEU A 54 -0.64 -11.40 10.35
C LEU A 54 -0.33 -12.91 10.32
N PRO A 55 0.12 -13.57 11.41
CA PRO A 55 0.31 -15.01 11.43
C PRO A 55 -0.97 -15.81 11.24
N GLN A 56 -2.10 -15.37 11.84
CA GLN A 56 -3.41 -16.00 11.67
C GLN A 56 -3.87 -15.93 10.21
N ILE A 57 -3.70 -14.76 9.58
CA ILE A 57 -4.01 -14.60 8.15
C ILE A 57 -3.10 -15.49 7.31
N ALA A 58 -1.78 -15.47 7.55
CA ALA A 58 -0.81 -16.27 6.79
C ALA A 58 -1.10 -17.77 6.86
N ALA A 59 -1.48 -18.28 8.03
CA ALA A 59 -1.90 -19.66 8.22
C ALA A 59 -3.20 -19.97 7.45
N ARG A 60 -4.16 -19.03 7.43
CA ARG A 60 -5.44 -19.23 6.74
C ARG A 60 -5.34 -19.19 5.23
N VAL A 61 -4.50 -18.32 4.67
CA VAL A 61 -4.27 -18.23 3.22
C VAL A 61 -3.18 -19.18 2.71
N ALA A 62 -2.62 -20.01 3.60
CA ALA A 62 -1.62 -21.02 3.30
C ALA A 62 -0.41 -20.50 2.49
N VAL A 63 0.07 -19.28 2.81
CA VAL A 63 1.24 -18.72 2.15
C VAL A 63 2.53 -19.36 2.68
N HIS A 64 3.47 -19.63 1.79
CA HIS A 64 4.80 -20.11 2.17
C HIS A 64 5.49 -19.09 3.10
N PRO A 65 6.22 -19.51 4.15
CA PRO A 65 6.87 -18.60 5.10
C PRO A 65 7.72 -17.49 4.47
N SER A 66 8.41 -17.79 3.35
CA SER A 66 9.20 -16.81 2.61
C SER A 66 8.39 -15.65 2.00
N LYS A 67 7.07 -15.79 1.88
CA LYS A 67 6.15 -14.77 1.33
C LYS A 67 5.44 -13.96 2.41
N ILE A 68 5.61 -14.28 3.69
CA ILE A 68 5.02 -13.50 4.80
C ILE A 68 5.42 -12.02 4.76
N PRO A 69 6.68 -11.63 4.45
CA PRO A 69 7.03 -10.22 4.28
C PRO A 69 6.31 -9.55 3.10
N CYS A 70 6.00 -10.29 2.04
CA CYS A 70 5.22 -9.77 0.91
C CYS A 70 3.75 -9.57 1.29
N LEU A 71 3.15 -10.54 1.99
CA LEU A 71 1.79 -10.41 2.53
C LEU A 71 1.66 -9.19 3.46
N ARG A 72 2.65 -8.96 4.32
CA ARG A 72 2.67 -7.77 5.19
C ARG A 72 2.70 -6.47 4.40
N ARG A 73 3.51 -6.39 3.34
CA ARG A 73 3.59 -5.21 2.47
C ARG A 73 2.27 -4.99 1.74
N LEU A 74 1.68 -6.05 1.19
CA LEU A 74 0.38 -6.03 0.55
C LEU A 74 -0.70 -5.42 1.48
N MET A 75 -0.81 -5.94 2.70
CA MET A 75 -1.78 -5.45 3.69
C MET A 75 -1.55 -3.97 4.04
N ARG A 76 -0.29 -3.53 4.16
CA ARG A 76 0.02 -2.11 4.40
C ARG A 76 -0.36 -1.23 3.22
N THR A 77 -0.15 -1.67 1.97
CA THR A 77 -0.58 -0.94 0.77
C THR A 77 -2.09 -0.75 0.71
N LEU A 78 -2.86 -1.67 1.29
CA LEU A 78 -4.32 -1.63 1.35
C LEU A 78 -4.86 -0.85 2.55
N THR A 79 -4.03 -0.60 3.56
CA THR A 79 -4.44 0.20 4.70
C THR A 79 -4.33 1.66 4.32
N PRO A 80 -5.36 2.50 4.57
CA PRO A 80 -5.23 3.93 4.41
C PRO A 80 -4.02 4.40 5.22
N VAL A 81 -3.08 5.08 4.58
CA VAL A 81 -2.16 5.94 5.33
C VAL A 81 -3.05 7.04 5.90
N SER A 82 -3.37 6.95 7.19
CA SER A 82 -3.93 8.07 7.93
C SER A 82 -2.93 9.22 7.80
N ARG A 83 -3.19 10.12 6.85
CA ARG A 83 -2.61 11.45 6.88
C ARG A 83 -3.26 12.12 8.09
N LEU A 84 -2.49 12.18 9.18
CA LEU A 84 -2.73 13.16 10.26
C LEU A 84 -2.72 14.57 9.65
#